data_AF-A0A2H9NVJ7-F1
#
_entry.id   AF-A0A2H9NVJ7-F1
#
_cell.length_a   1.000
_cell.length_b   1.000
_cell.length_c   1.000
_cell.angle_alpha   90.00
_cell.angle_beta   90.00
_cell.angle_gamma   90.00
#
_symmetry.space_group_name_H-M   'P 1'
#
loop_
_entity.id
_entity.type
_entity.pdbx_description
1 polymer ?
#
loop_
_entity_poly.entity_id
_entity_poly.type
_entity_poly.pdbx_seq_one_letter_code
_entity_poly.pdbx_strand_id
1 'polypeptide(L)'
;MDSYQRIVQFMKLKGPVLPVQVAKELSTNSILASAMLSDLASQKQVKISSVKVGGSPLYFLPGQERLLEEFAHHLNEKDKRTYDFLQEKGVVKEDRADPLTRVSLRAIKDFAVPLEAEVKGVKHLFWKWYLLDDIVAKDLIMRFFVPKEEEGHVSPAPPSPAPLPPAEGPAQKPQAPVPSPKPKELPELSASVAETAQSQEDGPFKREQKREESGEHTGEPAKGDVMERAARAQREGFAANAKAGEHRVSAQSGIYNAEVQRGNHGATAHARGYDARQPEGRAEAPREA
;
A
#
# COMPACT_ATOMS: atom_id res chain seq x y z
N MET A 1 23.23 22.83 -2.27
CA MET A 1 21.85 22.47 -1.89
C MET A 1 21.92 21.40 -0.85
N ASP A 2 21.20 21.57 0.26
CA ASP A 2 21.14 20.56 1.31
C ASP A 2 20.47 19.29 0.77
N SER A 3 20.99 18.13 1.17
CA SER A 3 20.51 16.85 0.65
C SER A 3 19.00 16.64 0.92
N TYR A 4 18.51 17.12 2.07
CA TYR A 4 17.08 17.09 2.42
C TYR A 4 16.20 17.87 1.43
N GLN A 5 16.62 19.07 1.02
CA GLN A 5 15.89 19.87 0.05
C GLN A 5 15.82 19.18 -1.31
N ARG A 6 16.91 18.51 -1.70
CA ARG A 6 16.96 17.71 -2.93
C ARG A 6 15.99 16.54 -2.90
N ILE A 7 15.85 15.85 -1.76
CA ILE A 7 14.84 14.77 -1.58
C ILE A 7 13.43 15.34 -1.77
N VAL A 8 13.10 16.45 -1.11
CA VAL A 8 11.76 17.05 -1.22
C VAL A 8 11.46 17.49 -2.66
N GLN A 9 12.43 18.09 -3.37
CA GLN A 9 12.28 18.43 -4.78
C GLN A 9 12.07 17.20 -5.66
N PHE A 10 12.85 16.13 -5.42
CA PHE A 10 12.69 14.87 -6.11
C PHE A 10 11.30 14.26 -5.92
N MET A 11 10.78 14.27 -4.69
CA MET A 11 9.42 13.80 -4.36
C MET A 11 8.32 14.66 -4.99
N LYS A 12 8.51 15.97 -5.10
CA LYS A 12 7.56 16.85 -5.80
C LYS A 12 7.42 16.49 -7.28
N LEU A 13 8.51 16.07 -7.91
CA LEU A 13 8.53 15.73 -9.34
C LEU A 13 8.07 14.30 -9.61
N LYS A 14 8.44 13.34 -8.75
CA LYS A 14 8.18 11.91 -8.96
C LYS A 14 6.93 11.38 -8.24
N GLY A 15 6.49 12.02 -7.16
CA GLY A 15 5.41 11.50 -6.30
C GLY A 15 5.96 10.68 -5.11
N PRO A 16 5.22 9.65 -4.65
CA PRO A 16 5.68 8.73 -3.62
C PRO A 16 6.98 8.01 -4.03
N VAL A 17 7.95 7.94 -3.11
CA VAL A 17 9.28 7.39 -3.37
C VAL A 17 9.65 6.28 -2.39
N LEU A 18 10.52 5.40 -2.86
CA LEU A 18 11.19 4.38 -2.06
C LEU A 18 12.60 4.85 -1.64
N PRO A 19 13.13 4.36 -0.50
CA PRO A 19 14.50 4.68 -0.08
C PRO A 19 15.55 4.36 -1.15
N VAL A 20 15.36 3.30 -1.94
CA VAL A 20 16.26 2.91 -3.04
C VAL A 20 16.29 3.95 -4.16
N GLN A 21 15.17 4.61 -4.45
CA GLN A 21 15.11 5.67 -5.47
C GLN A 21 15.84 6.92 -4.99
N VAL A 22 15.65 7.30 -3.72
CA VAL A 22 16.35 8.42 -3.10
C VAL A 22 17.85 8.15 -3.00
N ALA A 23 18.25 6.93 -2.66
CA ALA A 23 19.64 6.51 -2.62
C ALA A 23 20.33 6.68 -3.98
N LYS A 24 19.65 6.31 -5.07
CA LYS A 24 20.15 6.51 -6.44
C LYS A 24 20.29 7.99 -6.79
N GLU A 25 19.29 8.81 -6.47
CA GLU A 25 19.30 10.25 -6.75
C GLU A 25 20.43 10.98 -6.01
N LEU A 26 20.68 10.61 -4.75
CA LEU A 26 21.72 11.21 -3.91
C LEU A 26 23.08 10.52 -4.02
N SER A 27 23.20 9.46 -4.84
CA SER A 27 24.41 8.62 -4.92
C SER A 27 24.89 8.12 -3.55
N THR A 28 23.95 7.71 -2.71
CA THR A 28 24.21 7.18 -1.36
C THR A 28 23.62 5.78 -1.20
N ASN A 29 23.75 5.18 0.00
CA ASN A 29 23.17 3.88 0.31
C ASN A 29 21.71 4.00 0.80
N SER A 30 20.95 2.90 0.67
CA SER A 30 19.53 2.87 1.06
C SER A 30 19.30 3.06 2.56
N ILE A 31 20.27 2.69 3.41
CA ILE A 31 20.20 2.85 4.87
C ILE A 31 20.22 4.34 5.23
N LEU A 32 21.17 5.09 4.68
CA LEU A 32 21.30 6.53 4.89
C LEU A 32 20.09 7.26 4.29
N ALA A 33 19.65 6.87 3.09
CA ALA A 33 18.43 7.43 2.50
C ALA A 33 17.19 7.19 3.39
N SER A 34 17.07 6.00 3.99
CA SER A 34 15.97 5.68 4.92
C SER A 34 16.04 6.51 6.20
N ALA A 35 17.24 6.71 6.75
CA ALA A 35 17.45 7.58 7.90
C ALA A 35 17.04 9.03 7.58
N MET A 36 17.50 9.57 6.45
CA MET A 36 17.16 10.93 6.02
C MET A 36 15.65 11.12 5.78
N LEU A 37 14.98 10.13 5.18
CA LEU A 37 13.53 10.13 5.01
C LEU A 37 12.79 10.05 6.35
N SER A 38 13.32 9.29 7.31
CA SER A 38 12.75 9.17 8.66
C SER A 38 12.92 10.47 9.46
N ASP A 39 14.03 11.19 9.27
CA ASP A 39 14.21 12.54 9.83
C ASP A 39 13.19 13.52 9.24
N LEU A 40 12.99 13.52 7.92
CA LEU A 40 11.98 14.35 7.25
C LEU A 40 10.56 14.03 7.72
N ALA A 41 10.29 12.75 7.97
CA ALA A 41 9.01 12.31 8.53
C ALA A 41 8.82 12.77 9.98
N SER A 42 9.88 12.73 10.79
CA SER A 42 9.89 13.24 12.17
C SER A 42 9.65 14.75 12.21
N GLN A 43 10.16 15.47 11.20
CA GLN A 43 9.91 16.90 10.98
C GLN A 43 8.54 17.19 10.33
N LYS A 44 7.70 16.17 10.08
CA LYS A 44 6.38 16.26 9.44
C LYS A 44 6.41 16.86 8.01
N GLN A 45 7.56 16.87 7.34
CA GLN A 45 7.65 17.32 5.95
C GLN A 45 7.23 16.22 4.97
N VAL A 46 7.44 14.97 5.37
CA VAL A 46 7.12 13.76 4.61
C VAL A 46 6.23 12.86 5.48
N LYS A 47 5.35 12.08 4.85
CA LYS A 47 4.55 11.03 5.50
C LYS A 47 5.07 9.66 5.10
N ILE A 48 4.97 8.72 6.04
CA ILE A 48 5.31 7.31 5.81
C ILE A 48 4.00 6.58 5.52
N SER A 49 3.95 5.87 4.41
CA SER A 49 2.84 5.01 4.03
C SER A 49 2.96 3.63 4.70
N SER A 50 1.82 3.05 5.03
CA SER A 50 1.66 1.66 5.44
C SER A 50 1.95 0.65 4.32
N VAL A 51 1.80 1.06 3.05
CA VAL A 51 2.09 0.22 1.88
C VAL A 51 3.59 -0.04 1.78
N LYS A 52 3.96 -1.31 1.60
CA LYS A 52 5.34 -1.75 1.44
C LYS A 52 5.57 -2.31 0.03
N VAL A 53 6.63 -1.85 -0.62
CA VAL A 53 7.10 -2.39 -1.91
C VAL A 53 8.46 -3.04 -1.68
N GLY A 54 8.56 -4.35 -1.93
CA GLY A 54 9.81 -5.09 -1.69
C GLY A 54 10.29 -5.03 -0.24
N GLY A 55 9.36 -4.94 0.72
CA GLY A 55 9.66 -4.85 2.16
C GLY A 55 9.98 -3.45 2.69
N SER A 56 10.17 -2.46 1.81
CA SER A 56 10.41 -1.06 2.20
C SER A 56 9.11 -0.25 2.18
N PRO A 57 8.85 0.61 3.18
CA PRO A 57 7.70 1.50 3.16
C PRO A 57 7.86 2.59 2.10
N LEU A 58 6.73 3.08 1.59
CA LEU A 58 6.68 4.25 0.72
C LEU A 58 6.70 5.54 1.53
N TYR A 59 7.32 6.57 0.98
CA TYR A 59 7.36 7.92 1.55
C TYR A 59 6.71 8.88 0.56
N PHE A 60 5.86 9.77 1.04
CA PHE A 60 5.12 10.70 0.18
C PHE A 60 4.97 12.08 0.83
N LEU A 61 4.75 13.11 0.02
CA LEU A 61 4.48 14.46 0.54
C LEU A 61 2.99 14.60 0.88
N PRO A 62 2.63 15.38 1.91
CA PRO A 62 1.23 15.69 2.18
C PRO A 62 0.59 16.35 0.95
N GLY A 63 -0.58 15.87 0.53
CA GLY A 63 -1.26 16.26 -0.71
C GLY A 63 -1.06 15.29 -1.88
N GLN A 64 -0.13 14.34 -1.78
CA GLN A 64 0.10 13.30 -2.79
C GLN A 64 -0.61 11.98 -2.48
N GLU A 65 -1.54 11.95 -1.52
CA GLU A 65 -2.24 10.73 -1.09
C GLU A 65 -2.91 9.99 -2.25
N ARG A 66 -3.43 10.71 -3.25
CA ARG A 66 -4.08 10.13 -4.45
C ARG A 66 -3.15 9.26 -5.28
N LEU A 67 -1.85 9.56 -5.28
CA LEU A 67 -0.85 8.79 -6.04
C LEU A 67 -0.53 7.44 -5.38
N LEU A 68 -0.98 7.21 -4.13
CA LEU A 68 -0.80 5.94 -3.46
C LEU A 68 -1.69 4.83 -4.06
N GLU A 69 -2.77 5.17 -4.77
CA GLU A 69 -3.62 4.18 -5.46
C GLU A 69 -2.83 3.37 -6.49
N GLU A 70 -1.87 4.00 -7.16
CA GLU A 70 -0.99 3.33 -8.12
C GLU A 70 -0.22 2.18 -7.44
N PHE A 71 -0.02 2.23 -6.13
CA PHE A 71 0.69 1.20 -5.37
C PHE A 71 -0.23 0.20 -4.68
N ALA A 72 -1.56 0.32 -4.81
CA ALA A 72 -2.52 -0.60 -4.20
C ALA A 72 -2.35 -2.05 -4.67
N HIS A 73 -1.80 -2.26 -5.88
CA HIS A 73 -1.51 -3.60 -6.40
C HIS A 73 -0.38 -4.33 -5.65
N HIS A 74 0.45 -3.61 -4.88
CA HIS A 74 1.46 -4.20 -4.01
C HIS A 74 0.91 -4.63 -2.64
N LEU A 75 -0.36 -4.34 -2.35
CA LEU A 75 -1.02 -4.82 -1.15
C LEU A 75 -1.13 -6.35 -1.17
N ASN A 76 -1.14 -6.95 0.00
CA ASN A 76 -1.38 -8.38 0.14
C ASN A 76 -2.81 -8.71 -0.34
N GLU A 77 -3.07 -9.94 -0.80
CA GLU A 77 -4.37 -10.31 -1.38
C GLU A 77 -5.55 -10.04 -0.43
N LYS A 78 -5.34 -10.28 0.86
CA LYS A 78 -6.32 -10.03 1.93
C LYS A 78 -6.63 -8.54 2.09
N ASP A 79 -5.59 -7.72 2.04
CA ASP A 79 -5.69 -6.27 2.18
C ASP A 79 -6.29 -5.65 0.92
N LYS A 80 -5.96 -6.19 -0.26
CA LYS A 80 -6.56 -5.80 -1.53
C LYS A 80 -8.07 -6.04 -1.55
N ARG A 81 -8.55 -7.20 -1.08
CA ARG A 81 -9.99 -7.46 -0.94
C ARG A 81 -10.68 -6.45 -0.03
N THR A 82 -10.00 -6.07 1.06
CA THR A 82 -10.51 -5.06 2.00
C THR A 82 -10.51 -3.66 1.39
N TYR A 83 -9.47 -3.31 0.62
CA TYR A 83 -9.37 -2.09 -0.15
C TYR A 83 -10.54 -1.98 -1.14
N ASP A 84 -10.75 -3.02 -1.96
CA ASP A 84 -11.81 -3.06 -2.98
C ASP A 84 -13.20 -2.92 -2.30
N PHE A 85 -13.41 -3.62 -1.17
CA PHE A 85 -14.64 -3.54 -0.38
C PHE A 85 -14.88 -2.16 0.25
N LEU A 86 -13.85 -1.52 0.79
CA LEU A 86 -13.96 -0.19 1.37
C LEU A 86 -14.19 0.88 0.29
N GLN A 87 -13.57 0.73 -0.87
CA GLN A 87 -13.77 1.59 -2.03
C GLN A 87 -15.21 1.51 -2.56
N GLU A 88 -15.79 0.30 -2.63
CA GLU A 88 -17.17 0.08 -3.08
C GLU A 88 -18.20 0.64 -2.09
N LYS A 89 -18.03 0.37 -0.79
CA LYS A 89 -19.00 0.78 0.23
C LYS A 89 -18.84 2.23 0.68
N GLY A 90 -17.64 2.80 0.54
CA GLY A 90 -17.26 4.13 1.01
C GLY A 90 -17.08 4.23 2.52
N VAL A 91 -18.01 3.71 3.32
CA VAL A 91 -17.93 3.67 4.79
C VAL A 91 -18.31 2.29 5.33
N VAL A 92 -17.49 1.78 6.25
CA VAL A 92 -17.68 0.46 6.88
C VAL A 92 -17.69 0.60 8.39
N LYS A 93 -18.68 0.00 9.06
CA LYS A 93 -18.73 -0.09 10.53
C LYS A 93 -17.84 -1.23 11.01
N GLU A 94 -16.95 -0.97 11.99
CA GLU A 94 -16.03 -2.00 12.49
C GLU A 94 -16.77 -3.20 13.11
N ASP A 95 -17.87 -2.97 13.84
CA ASP A 95 -18.64 -4.04 14.49
C ASP A 95 -19.28 -5.02 13.50
N ARG A 96 -19.55 -4.60 12.26
CA ARG A 96 -20.18 -5.42 11.22
C ARG A 96 -19.16 -6.07 10.28
N ALA A 97 -17.89 -5.68 10.36
CA ALA A 97 -16.86 -6.22 9.48
C ALA A 97 -16.33 -7.55 9.99
N ASP A 98 -16.02 -8.47 9.08
CA ASP A 98 -15.40 -9.76 9.42
C ASP A 98 -14.09 -9.56 10.19
N PRO A 99 -13.71 -10.50 11.09
CA PRO A 99 -12.47 -10.40 11.85
C PRO A 99 -11.23 -10.14 10.98
N LEU A 100 -11.17 -10.76 9.80
CA LEU A 100 -10.07 -10.56 8.85
C LEU A 100 -10.07 -9.14 8.28
N THR A 101 -11.23 -8.65 7.84
CA THR A 101 -11.43 -7.30 7.31
C THR A 101 -11.04 -6.24 8.35
N ARG A 102 -11.36 -6.43 9.63
CA ARG A 102 -10.97 -5.50 10.70
C ARG A 102 -9.45 -5.39 10.85
N VAL A 103 -8.73 -6.51 10.76
CA VAL A 103 -7.27 -6.52 10.82
C VAL A 103 -6.69 -5.82 9.59
N SER A 104 -7.22 -6.11 8.40
CA SER A 104 -6.79 -5.47 7.16
C SER A 104 -7.08 -3.97 7.15
N LEU A 105 -8.24 -3.49 7.63
CA LEU A 105 -8.55 -2.06 7.75
C LEU A 105 -7.51 -1.31 8.60
N ARG A 106 -7.03 -1.94 9.68
CA ARG A 106 -5.95 -1.39 10.50
C ARG A 106 -4.58 -1.45 9.82
N ALA A 107 -4.38 -2.34 8.86
CA ALA A 107 -3.16 -2.43 8.07
C ALA A 107 -3.11 -1.37 6.97
N ILE A 108 -4.24 -1.10 6.29
CA ILE A 108 -4.34 -0.16 5.17
C ILE A 108 -4.70 1.27 5.59
N LYS A 109 -3.99 1.82 6.58
CA LYS A 109 -4.28 3.15 7.17
C LYS A 109 -4.17 4.32 6.18
N ASP A 110 -3.45 4.13 5.08
CA ASP A 110 -3.33 5.15 4.04
C ASP A 110 -4.63 5.35 3.26
N PHE A 111 -5.44 4.30 3.16
CA PHE A 111 -6.70 4.30 2.39
C PHE A 111 -7.94 4.27 3.29
N ALA A 112 -7.78 3.82 4.53
CA ALA A 112 -8.85 3.70 5.51
C ALA A 112 -8.64 4.68 6.67
N VAL A 113 -9.49 5.70 6.74
CA VAL A 113 -9.46 6.71 7.80
C VAL A 113 -10.43 6.31 8.91
N PRO A 114 -9.96 6.06 10.15
CA PRO A 114 -10.84 5.76 11.27
C PRO A 114 -11.63 7.00 11.68
N LEU A 115 -12.92 6.82 11.94
CA LEU A 115 -13.86 7.86 12.35
C LEU A 115 -14.73 7.33 13.50
N GLU A 116 -14.64 7.98 14.65
CA GLU A 116 -15.48 7.67 15.80
C GLU A 116 -16.77 8.50 15.73
N ALA A 117 -17.92 7.83 15.83
CA ALA A 117 -19.22 8.48 15.91
C ALA A 117 -19.95 8.03 17.18
N GLU A 118 -20.43 8.99 17.98
CA GLU A 118 -21.21 8.72 19.18
C GLU A 118 -22.70 8.83 18.87
N VAL A 119 -23.44 7.73 19.09
CA VAL A 119 -24.88 7.67 18.90
C VAL A 119 -25.54 7.12 20.16
N LYS A 120 -26.47 7.88 20.74
CA LYS A 120 -27.19 7.51 21.97
C LYS A 120 -26.25 7.18 23.14
N GLY A 121 -25.11 7.87 23.25
CA GLY A 121 -24.10 7.65 24.29
C GLY A 121 -23.18 6.44 24.07
N VAL A 122 -23.31 5.73 22.94
CA VAL A 122 -22.42 4.62 22.56
C VAL A 122 -21.49 5.07 21.45
N LYS A 123 -20.18 4.90 21.66
CA LYS A 123 -19.16 5.17 20.65
C LYS A 123 -19.09 4.01 19.67
N HIS A 124 -19.22 4.29 18.38
CA HIS A 124 -19.04 3.34 17.29
C HIS A 124 -17.89 3.78 16.40
N LEU A 125 -17.02 2.83 16.04
CA LEU A 125 -15.90 3.06 15.14
C LEU A 125 -16.29 2.72 13.70
N PHE A 126 -16.08 3.68 12.82
CA PHE A 126 -16.30 3.57 11.39
C PHE A 126 -14.97 3.77 10.66
N TRP A 127 -14.85 3.15 9.49
CA TRP A 127 -13.74 3.32 8.58
C TRP A 127 -14.26 3.99 7.33
N LYS A 128 -13.70 5.16 7.03
CA LYS A 128 -14.04 5.99 5.88
C LYS A 128 -12.99 5.80 4.79
N TRP A 129 -13.43 5.69 3.54
CA TRP A 129 -12.56 5.77 2.38
C TRP A 129 -11.84 7.12 2.32
N TYR A 130 -10.53 7.11 2.05
CA TYR A 130 -9.69 8.30 2.18
C TYR A 130 -10.03 9.44 1.19
N LEU A 131 -10.60 9.12 0.02
CA LEU A 131 -11.07 10.14 -0.94
C LEU A 131 -12.49 10.67 -0.65
N LEU A 132 -13.20 10.07 0.30
CA LEU A 132 -14.58 10.43 0.58
C LEU A 132 -14.62 11.68 1.48
N ASP A 133 -15.45 12.65 1.09
CA ASP A 133 -15.68 13.86 1.88
C ASP A 133 -16.34 13.54 3.22
N ASP A 134 -15.97 14.30 4.25
CA ASP A 134 -16.50 14.12 5.61
C ASP A 134 -18.02 14.31 5.69
N ILE A 135 -18.58 15.18 4.84
CA ILE A 135 -20.02 15.45 4.79
C ILE A 135 -20.77 14.21 4.27
N VAL A 136 -20.29 13.62 3.18
CA VAL A 136 -20.88 12.41 2.58
C VAL A 136 -20.72 11.23 3.53
N ALA A 137 -19.55 11.11 4.17
CA ALA A 137 -19.31 10.07 5.15
C ALA A 137 -20.27 10.15 6.34
N LYS A 138 -20.55 11.37 6.85
CA LYS A 138 -21.53 11.59 7.92
C LYS A 138 -22.94 11.16 7.50
N ASP A 139 -23.36 11.51 6.28
CA ASP A 139 -24.68 11.10 5.75
C ASP A 139 -24.80 9.56 5.68
N LEU A 140 -23.76 8.88 5.16
CA LEU A 140 -23.71 7.43 5.12
C LEU A 140 -23.76 6.82 6.53
N ILE A 141 -23.06 7.41 7.51
CA ILE A 141 -23.10 6.97 8.91
C ILE A 141 -24.52 7.12 9.47
N MET A 142 -25.18 8.25 9.23
CA MET A 142 -26.56 8.48 9.68
C MET A 142 -27.53 7.43 9.11
N ARG A 143 -27.35 7.02 7.86
CA ARG A 143 -28.16 5.93 7.24
C ARG A 143 -28.01 4.57 7.92
N PHE A 144 -26.91 4.30 8.64
CA PHE A 144 -26.79 3.07 9.43
C PHE A 144 -27.64 3.08 10.71
N PHE A 145 -28.03 4.25 11.19
CA PHE A 145 -28.80 4.41 12.45
C PHE A 145 -30.27 4.74 12.22
N VAL A 146 -30.63 5.31 11.08
CA VAL A 146 -32.03 5.39 10.66
C VAL A 146 -32.44 3.97 10.25
N PRO A 147 -33.45 3.36 10.92
CA PRO A 147 -33.99 2.10 10.48
C PRO A 147 -34.48 2.31 9.05
N LYS A 148 -33.80 1.70 8.09
CA LYS A 148 -34.29 1.62 6.72
C LYS A 148 -35.51 0.71 6.79
N GLU A 149 -36.70 1.29 6.86
CA GLU A 149 -37.92 0.58 6.50
C GLU A 149 -37.65 -0.07 5.15
N GLU A 150 -37.85 -1.39 5.11
CA GLU A 150 -37.46 -2.24 4.01
C GLU A 150 -38.08 -1.73 2.70
N GLU A 151 -37.25 -1.14 1.83
CA GLU A 151 -37.56 -1.19 0.42
C GLU A 151 -37.41 -2.65 0.00
N GLY A 152 -38.56 -3.31 -0.11
CA GLY A 152 -38.73 -4.68 -0.51
C GLY A 152 -37.89 -5.01 -1.74
N HIS A 153 -36.85 -5.81 -1.51
CA HIS A 153 -36.37 -6.69 -2.54
C HIS A 153 -37.45 -7.77 -2.71
N VAL A 154 -38.41 -7.48 -3.59
CA VAL A 154 -39.19 -8.52 -4.27
C VAL A 154 -38.15 -9.38 -4.97
N SER A 155 -37.76 -10.47 -4.32
CA SER A 155 -37.14 -11.58 -5.01
C SER A 155 -38.17 -12.06 -6.03
N PRO A 156 -37.94 -11.95 -7.36
CA PRO A 156 -38.75 -12.71 -8.29
C PRO A 156 -38.46 -14.17 -7.98
N ALA A 157 -39.38 -14.80 -7.26
CA ALA A 157 -39.39 -16.23 -7.03
C ALA A 157 -39.13 -16.91 -8.39
N PRO A 158 -38.13 -17.80 -8.50
CA PRO A 158 -38.09 -18.68 -9.65
C PRO A 158 -39.42 -19.45 -9.65
N PRO A 159 -40.21 -19.42 -10.74
CA PRO A 159 -41.46 -20.14 -10.79
C PRO A 159 -41.16 -21.62 -10.58
N SER A 160 -41.66 -22.13 -9.46
CA SER A 160 -41.75 -23.56 -9.18
C SER A 160 -42.49 -24.26 -10.32
N PRO A 161 -41.86 -25.19 -11.05
CA PRO A 161 -42.58 -26.15 -11.87
C PRO A 161 -42.72 -27.45 -11.06
N ALA A 162 -43.88 -27.67 -10.45
CA ALA A 162 -44.39 -29.02 -10.22
C ALA A 162 -45.35 -29.37 -11.39
N PRO A 163 -45.66 -30.64 -11.70
CA PRO A 163 -45.09 -31.92 -11.25
C PRO A 163 -44.67 -32.85 -12.41
N LEU A 164 -43.81 -33.83 -12.11
CA LEU A 164 -43.47 -34.97 -12.98
C LEU A 164 -44.71 -35.78 -13.41
N PRO A 165 -44.67 -36.42 -14.59
CA PRO A 165 -45.10 -37.81 -14.71
C PRO A 165 -43.96 -38.77 -15.12
N PRO A 166 -44.11 -40.07 -14.86
CA PRO A 166 -43.03 -41.04 -14.73
C PRO A 166 -42.73 -41.75 -16.06
N ALA A 167 -41.46 -42.07 -16.30
CA ALA A 167 -41.08 -43.07 -17.30
C ALA A 167 -39.99 -44.00 -16.76
N GLU A 168 -40.28 -45.28 -16.90
CA GLU A 168 -39.59 -46.47 -16.43
C GLU A 168 -38.16 -46.67 -16.97
N GLY A 169 -37.24 -46.95 -16.05
CA GLY A 169 -36.19 -48.01 -16.11
C GLY A 169 -35.07 -47.94 -17.17
N PRO A 170 -34.03 -48.82 -17.09
CA PRO A 170 -33.67 -49.73 -16.00
C PRO A 170 -32.21 -49.56 -15.49
N ALA A 171 -32.06 -49.93 -14.22
CA ALA A 171 -30.88 -50.48 -13.53
C ALA A 171 -29.53 -50.57 -14.27
N GLN A 172 -28.52 -49.87 -13.74
CA GLN A 172 -27.14 -50.38 -13.72
C GLN A 172 -26.56 -50.39 -12.31
N LYS A 173 -25.88 -51.52 -12.04
CA LYS A 173 -25.37 -52.01 -10.76
C LYS A 173 -24.31 -51.11 -10.10
N PRO A 174 -24.10 -51.27 -8.78
CA PRO A 174 -23.00 -50.62 -8.04
C PRO A 174 -21.65 -51.18 -8.48
N GLN A 175 -20.73 -50.32 -8.93
CA GLN A 175 -19.30 -50.65 -8.98
C GLN A 175 -18.62 -50.27 -7.66
N ALA A 176 -17.77 -51.19 -7.23
CA ALA A 176 -17.07 -51.31 -5.97
C ALA A 176 -16.15 -50.11 -5.61
N PRO A 177 -15.80 -49.96 -4.31
CA PRO A 177 -14.96 -48.89 -3.80
C PRO A 177 -13.52 -49.00 -4.31
N VAL A 178 -13.01 -47.88 -4.83
CA VAL A 178 -11.58 -47.72 -5.18
C VAL A 178 -10.76 -47.63 -3.88
N PRO A 179 -9.66 -48.39 -3.76
CA PRO A 179 -8.85 -48.48 -2.55
C PRO A 179 -7.95 -47.26 -2.33
N SER A 180 -7.88 -46.86 -1.06
CA SER A 180 -6.99 -45.86 -0.49
C SER A 180 -5.51 -46.06 -0.87
N PRO A 181 -4.75 -45.00 -1.20
CA PRO A 181 -3.30 -45.08 -1.25
C PRO A 181 -2.70 -45.08 0.17
N LYS A 182 -1.98 -46.16 0.47
CA LYS A 182 -1.12 -46.34 1.66
C LYS A 182 -0.14 -45.17 1.84
N PRO A 183 0.00 -44.61 3.05
CA PRO A 183 1.18 -43.86 3.44
C PRO A 183 2.40 -44.79 3.51
N LYS A 184 3.47 -44.44 2.80
CA LYS A 184 4.77 -45.08 2.95
C LYS A 184 5.36 -44.65 4.29
N GLU A 185 5.65 -45.65 5.12
CA GLU A 185 6.57 -45.60 6.25
C GLU A 185 7.91 -44.98 5.82
N LEU A 186 8.33 -43.96 6.56
CA LEU A 186 9.73 -43.58 6.71
C LEU A 186 10.20 -44.09 8.07
N PRO A 187 11.42 -44.65 8.15
CA PRO A 187 11.90 -45.37 9.33
C PRO A 187 12.20 -44.45 10.50
N GLU A 188 11.78 -44.90 11.68
CA GLU A 188 12.23 -44.46 12.99
C GLU A 188 13.75 -44.64 13.12
N LEU A 189 14.44 -43.56 13.49
CA LEU A 189 15.77 -43.62 14.11
C LEU A 189 15.59 -43.20 15.57
N SER A 190 15.64 -44.21 16.41
CA SER A 190 15.71 -44.16 17.87
C SER A 190 17.16 -44.00 18.33
N ALA A 191 17.39 -43.04 19.23
CA ALA A 191 18.36 -43.02 20.34
C ALA A 191 18.41 -41.55 20.85
N SER A 192 17.89 -41.21 22.03
CA SER A 192 18.55 -41.36 23.34
C SER A 192 19.89 -40.60 23.37
N VAL A 193 20.11 -39.56 24.17
CA VAL A 193 20.53 -39.65 25.59
C VAL A 193 20.46 -38.28 26.29
N ALA A 194 20.00 -38.32 27.55
CA ALA A 194 20.23 -37.45 28.74
C ALA A 194 19.77 -35.97 28.70
N GLU A 195 18.82 -35.52 29.51
CA GLU A 195 18.79 -35.48 31.00
C GLU A 195 19.83 -34.50 31.58
N THR A 196 19.38 -33.28 31.91
CA THR A 196 19.86 -32.55 33.10
C THR A 196 18.75 -31.58 33.52
N ALA A 197 18.11 -31.91 34.63
CA ALA A 197 17.24 -31.03 35.38
C ALA A 197 18.06 -30.12 36.31
N GLN A 198 17.51 -28.93 36.57
CA GLN A 198 17.65 -28.12 37.79
C GLN A 198 19.05 -27.76 38.30
N SER A 199 19.37 -26.46 38.28
CA SER A 199 19.73 -25.75 39.51
C SER A 199 19.59 -24.24 39.36
N GLN A 200 19.13 -23.64 40.45
CA GLN A 200 19.05 -22.22 40.77
C GLN A 200 20.45 -21.60 40.74
N GLU A 201 20.56 -20.28 40.53
CA GLU A 201 21.03 -19.33 41.55
C GLU A 201 21.10 -17.90 41.01
N ASP A 202 20.80 -17.00 41.94
CA ASP A 202 20.88 -15.54 41.90
C ASP A 202 22.16 -14.93 41.32
N GLY A 203 22.06 -13.72 40.77
CA GLY A 203 23.22 -12.80 40.75
C GLY A 203 23.25 -11.77 39.62
N PRO A 204 23.35 -10.46 39.92
CA PRO A 204 23.38 -9.38 38.93
C PRO A 204 24.79 -9.19 38.35
N PHE A 205 24.96 -9.38 37.05
CA PHE A 205 26.24 -9.11 36.40
C PHE A 205 26.37 -7.62 36.02
N LYS A 206 26.78 -6.81 37.00
CA LYS A 206 27.61 -5.62 36.75
C LYS A 206 28.97 -6.13 36.26
N ARG A 207 29.41 -5.75 35.07
CA ARG A 207 30.85 -5.78 34.75
C ARG A 207 31.30 -4.44 34.22
N GLU A 208 31.95 -3.75 35.14
CA GLU A 208 32.93 -2.69 35.00
C GLU A 208 33.71 -2.67 33.68
N GLN A 209 33.77 -1.46 33.14
CA GLN A 209 34.88 -0.96 32.36
C GLN A 209 36.19 -1.16 33.14
N LYS A 210 37.19 -1.79 32.53
CA LYS A 210 38.58 -1.54 32.88
C LYS A 210 39.44 -1.47 31.62
N ARG A 211 40.27 -0.44 31.70
CA ARG A 211 41.18 0.20 30.76
C ARG A 211 42.52 -0.57 30.70
N GLU A 212 43.38 -0.08 29.80
CA GLU A 212 44.84 -0.30 29.66
C GLU A 212 45.20 -1.35 28.59
N GLU A 213 45.62 -0.87 27.40
CA GLU A 213 47.02 -0.59 27.01
C GLU A 213 47.84 -1.89 26.95
N SER A 214 48.24 -2.40 25.79
CA SER A 214 49.39 -1.90 25.02
C SER A 214 49.71 -2.96 23.96
N GLY A 215 50.28 -2.58 22.82
CA GLY A 215 50.74 -3.55 21.83
C GLY A 215 50.96 -2.98 20.44
N GLU A 216 52.05 -2.22 20.28
CA GLU A 216 52.73 -2.06 19.00
C GLU A 216 52.95 -3.41 18.32
N HIS A 217 52.45 -3.57 17.09
CA HIS A 217 53.15 -4.40 16.12
C HIS A 217 53.03 -3.84 14.70
N THR A 218 54.17 -3.35 14.24
CA THR A 218 54.57 -3.06 12.87
C THR A 218 54.28 -4.23 11.94
N GLY A 219 53.71 -3.95 10.77
CA GLY A 219 53.48 -4.93 9.71
C GLY A 219 52.94 -4.26 8.46
N GLU A 220 53.81 -3.53 7.77
CA GLU A 220 53.62 -2.99 6.43
C GLU A 220 53.71 -4.14 5.40
N PRO A 221 52.70 -4.36 4.55
CA PRO A 221 52.94 -4.99 3.25
C PRO A 221 52.78 -3.97 2.12
N ALA A 222 53.79 -4.00 1.25
CA ALA A 222 53.99 -3.15 0.11
C ALA A 222 52.76 -3.06 -0.82
N LYS A 223 52.41 -1.82 -1.14
CA LYS A 223 51.54 -1.44 -2.25
C LYS A 223 52.35 -1.50 -3.55
N GLY A 224 52.01 -2.42 -4.44
CA GLY A 224 52.47 -2.44 -5.82
C GLY A 224 51.99 -3.70 -6.52
N ASP A 225 51.41 -3.54 -7.72
CA ASP A 225 51.23 -4.61 -8.73
C ASP A 225 49.97 -5.51 -8.77
N VAL A 226 48.84 -5.15 -8.15
CA VAL A 226 47.58 -5.94 -8.38
C VAL A 226 46.41 -5.14 -8.97
N MET A 227 46.40 -3.80 -8.88
CA MET A 227 45.26 -3.00 -9.38
C MET A 227 45.28 -2.69 -10.89
N GLU A 228 46.42 -2.85 -11.58
CA GLU A 228 46.53 -2.39 -12.99
C GLU A 228 46.16 -3.47 -14.03
N ARG A 229 46.10 -4.76 -13.62
CA ARG A 229 45.63 -5.84 -14.51
C ARG A 229 44.10 -6.00 -14.55
N ALA A 230 43.37 -5.54 -13.53
CA ALA A 230 41.90 -5.62 -13.51
C ALA A 230 41.21 -4.51 -14.33
N ALA A 231 41.87 -3.37 -14.56
CA ALA A 231 41.29 -2.25 -15.30
C ALA A 231 41.34 -2.39 -16.84
N ARG A 232 42.14 -3.31 -17.38
CA ARG A 232 42.29 -3.49 -18.84
C ARG A 232 41.27 -4.46 -19.45
N ALA A 233 40.68 -5.37 -18.66
CA ALA A 233 39.73 -6.36 -19.15
C ALA A 233 38.27 -5.86 -19.30
N GLN A 234 37.89 -4.74 -18.67
CA GLN A 234 36.52 -4.20 -18.78
C GLN A 234 36.33 -3.16 -19.89
N ARG A 235 37.40 -2.64 -20.49
CA ARG A 235 37.30 -1.64 -21.58
C ARG A 235 37.15 -2.25 -22.97
N GLU A 236 37.43 -3.54 -23.16
CA GLU A 236 37.30 -4.19 -24.47
C GLU A 236 35.97 -4.96 -24.65
N GLY A 237 35.17 -5.14 -23.58
CA GLY A 237 33.88 -5.85 -23.64
C GLY A 237 32.67 -4.99 -24.03
N PHE A 238 32.76 -3.65 -24.00
CA PHE A 238 31.60 -2.77 -24.21
C PHE A 238 31.47 -2.18 -25.63
N ALA A 239 32.45 -2.40 -26.51
CA ALA A 239 32.43 -1.86 -27.87
C ALA A 239 31.67 -2.71 -28.90
N ALA A 240 31.20 -3.91 -28.54
CA ALA A 240 30.58 -4.85 -29.48
C ALA A 240 29.05 -4.80 -29.55
N ASN A 241 28.36 -4.12 -28.62
CA ASN A 241 26.88 -4.20 -28.52
C ASN A 241 26.11 -2.93 -28.93
N ALA A 242 26.80 -1.96 -29.54
CA ALA A 242 26.21 -0.69 -29.98
C ALA A 242 25.72 -0.68 -31.45
N LYS A 243 25.80 -1.80 -32.19
CA LYS A 243 25.43 -1.86 -33.62
C LYS A 243 24.18 -2.69 -33.97
N ALA A 244 23.43 -3.20 -32.98
CA ALA A 244 22.28 -4.08 -33.24
C ALA A 244 20.90 -3.50 -32.88
N GLY A 245 20.81 -2.24 -32.44
CA GLY A 245 19.56 -1.65 -31.90
C GLY A 245 18.76 -0.72 -32.83
N GLU A 246 19.33 -0.25 -33.94
CA GLU A 246 18.75 0.89 -34.69
C GLU A 246 17.70 0.53 -35.75
N HIS A 247 17.30 -0.74 -35.90
CA HIS A 247 16.38 -1.15 -36.98
C HIS A 247 14.98 -1.61 -36.54
N ARG A 248 14.50 -1.25 -35.33
CA ARG A 248 13.20 -1.76 -34.86
C ARG A 248 12.22 -0.77 -34.21
N VAL A 249 12.40 0.55 -34.37
CA VAL A 249 11.50 1.56 -33.78
C VAL A 249 10.92 2.53 -34.83
N SER A 250 10.53 2.04 -36.01
CA SER A 250 9.91 2.88 -37.06
C SER A 250 8.53 2.40 -37.54
N ALA A 251 7.91 1.40 -36.91
CA ALA A 251 6.67 0.80 -37.46
C ALA A 251 5.43 0.84 -36.54
N GLN A 252 5.48 1.46 -35.35
CA GLN A 252 4.32 1.47 -34.42
C GLN A 252 3.78 2.85 -34.06
N SER A 253 4.33 3.92 -34.61
CA SER A 253 3.93 5.31 -34.32
C SER A 253 2.90 5.89 -35.30
N GLY A 254 2.20 5.05 -36.07
CA GLY A 254 1.44 5.49 -37.24
C GLY A 254 -0.10 5.37 -37.19
N ILE A 255 -0.73 4.92 -36.10
CA ILE A 255 -2.17 4.57 -36.13
C ILE A 255 -3.04 5.32 -35.10
N TYR A 256 -2.47 6.09 -34.17
CA TYR A 256 -3.24 6.70 -33.06
C TYR A 256 -3.46 8.22 -33.14
N ASN A 257 -3.45 8.82 -34.34
CA ASN A 257 -3.65 10.28 -34.49
C ASN A 257 -4.64 10.68 -35.61
N ALA A 258 -5.72 9.92 -35.80
CA ALA A 258 -6.75 10.24 -36.80
C ALA A 258 -8.19 10.43 -36.25
N GLU A 259 -8.42 10.34 -34.94
CA GLU A 259 -9.79 10.34 -34.37
C GLU A 259 -10.12 11.51 -33.42
N VAL A 260 -9.34 12.60 -33.42
CA VAL A 260 -9.60 13.80 -32.59
C VAL A 260 -9.80 15.05 -33.45
N GLN A 261 -10.55 14.96 -34.56
CA GLN A 261 -10.91 16.14 -35.37
C GLN A 261 -12.37 16.16 -35.89
N ARG A 262 -13.27 15.32 -35.36
CA ARG A 262 -14.71 15.44 -35.67
C ARG A 262 -15.54 15.43 -34.40
N GLY A 263 -15.85 16.61 -33.88
CA GLY A 263 -16.79 16.69 -32.74
C GLY A 263 -16.99 18.05 -32.08
N ASN A 264 -16.44 19.14 -32.60
CA ASN A 264 -16.60 20.45 -31.96
C ASN A 264 -17.23 21.50 -32.90
N HIS A 265 -18.48 21.24 -33.30
CA HIS A 265 -19.38 22.25 -33.83
C HIS A 265 -20.78 22.02 -33.27
N GLY A 266 -21.23 22.94 -32.42
CA GLY A 266 -22.65 23.14 -32.13
C GLY A 266 -22.98 23.22 -30.64
N ALA A 267 -22.94 24.41 -30.06
CA ALA A 267 -23.91 24.90 -29.06
C ALA A 267 -23.59 26.34 -28.63
N THR A 268 -23.76 27.28 -29.55
CA THR A 268 -24.16 28.64 -29.21
C THR A 268 -25.64 28.63 -28.85
N ALA A 269 -26.00 28.97 -27.61
CA ALA A 269 -27.13 29.86 -27.28
C ALA A 269 -27.39 30.00 -25.76
N HIS A 270 -27.87 31.20 -25.42
CA HIS A 270 -28.64 31.61 -24.24
C HIS A 270 -27.94 32.08 -22.95
N ALA A 271 -27.66 33.39 -22.99
CA ALA A 271 -27.90 34.41 -21.96
C ALA A 271 -28.87 34.09 -20.80
N ARG A 272 -28.46 34.51 -19.58
CA ARG A 272 -29.19 35.24 -18.50
C ARG A 272 -28.24 35.25 -17.29
N GLY A 273 -27.62 36.36 -16.91
CA GLY A 273 -28.29 37.51 -16.31
C GLY A 273 -28.50 37.27 -14.81
N TYR A 274 -27.44 37.33 -14.00
CA TYR A 274 -27.55 37.38 -12.54
C TYR A 274 -26.88 38.64 -11.99
N ASP A 275 -27.78 39.61 -11.85
CA ASP A 275 -27.87 40.73 -10.93
C ASP A 275 -26.86 40.76 -9.77
N ALA A 276 -26.10 41.85 -9.73
CA ALA A 276 -25.21 42.25 -8.67
C ALA A 276 -26.03 42.86 -7.52
N ARG A 277 -26.00 42.23 -6.34
CA ARG A 277 -26.40 42.89 -5.10
C ARG A 277 -25.26 42.84 -4.10
N GLN A 278 -24.59 43.98 -3.98
CA GLN A 278 -23.85 44.33 -2.79
C GLN A 278 -24.80 44.47 -1.61
N PRO A 279 -24.34 44.11 -0.40
CA PRO A 279 -24.73 44.84 0.80
C PRO A 279 -23.55 45.67 1.29
N GLU A 280 -23.66 46.99 1.13
CA GLU A 280 -22.92 47.95 1.95
C GLU A 280 -23.34 47.77 3.41
N GLY A 281 -22.40 47.33 4.26
CA GLY A 281 -22.57 47.18 5.70
C GLY A 281 -21.56 48.05 6.44
N ARG A 282 -21.87 49.34 6.52
CA ARG A 282 -21.20 50.38 7.29
C ARG A 282 -21.61 50.29 8.77
N ALA A 283 -20.66 50.13 9.69
CA ALA A 283 -20.77 50.49 11.11
C ALA A 283 -19.34 50.58 11.68
N GLU A 284 -18.75 51.77 11.69
CA GLU A 284 -18.70 52.67 12.87
C GLU A 284 -17.86 52.10 14.02
N ALA A 285 -16.61 52.57 14.07
CA ALA A 285 -15.81 52.64 15.28
C ALA A 285 -16.24 53.86 16.11
N PRO A 286 -16.18 53.79 17.45
CA PRO A 286 -15.95 54.96 18.27
C PRO A 286 -14.50 55.03 18.77
N ARG A 287 -14.05 56.28 18.80
CA ARG A 287 -12.78 56.79 19.34
C ARG A 287 -12.70 56.68 20.86
N GLU A 288 -11.45 56.64 21.32
CA GLU A 288 -10.89 57.28 22.53
C GLU A 288 -11.61 57.15 23.87
N ALA A 289 -10.93 56.49 24.82
CA ALA A 289 -10.44 57.10 26.06
C ALA A 289 -9.27 56.26 26.63
#